data_AF-A0A5C5CG30-F1
#
_entry.id   AF-A0A5C5CG30-F1
#
_cell.length_a   1.000
_cell.length_b   1.000
_cell.length_c   1.000
_cell.angle_alpha   90.00
_cell.angle_beta   90.00
_cell.angle_gamma   90.00
#
_symmetry.space_group_name_H-M   'P 1'
#
loop_
_entity.id
_entity.type
_entity.pdbx_description
1 polymer ?
#
loop_
_entity_poly.entity_id
_entity_poly.type
_entity_poly.pdbx_seq_one_letter_code
_entity_poly.pdbx_strand_id
1 'polypeptide(L)'
;MFRALLPTVARWRPLEGEGLEHLDIGPTGRSIRAESVVIGERGGNPYGVRYSINCNSAWHVLHFLIETTSGHRLELVSDGDGRWNTMAGDALPEFDGCIDIDLAGTPFTNTLPIRRLGLTPESGTVQLDMLYVPFDSFRPLRDQQRYTCIEEGRRYRYEAADRTFTAELPVDEDGLVTDYPTLFRRLPV
;
A
#
# COMPACT_ATOMS: atom_id res chain seq x y z
N MET A 1 8.52 -15.50 9.31
CA MET A 1 7.21 -15.83 8.70
C MET A 1 6.08 -15.11 9.42
N PHE A 2 5.15 -14.49 8.68
CA PHE A 2 3.99 -13.80 9.24
C PHE A 2 2.88 -14.77 9.66
N ARG A 3 2.08 -14.39 10.66
CA ARG A 3 0.91 -15.20 11.06
C ARG A 3 -0.23 -15.07 10.05
N ALA A 4 -1.23 -15.95 10.17
CA ALA A 4 -2.48 -15.80 9.44
C ALA A 4 -3.15 -14.48 9.84
N LEU A 5 -3.57 -13.69 8.84
CA LEU A 5 -4.21 -12.40 9.09
C LEU A 5 -5.55 -12.60 9.80
N LEU A 6 -5.71 -11.97 10.95
CA LEU A 6 -6.99 -11.83 11.65
C LEU A 6 -7.60 -10.46 11.32
N PRO A 7 -8.89 -10.23 11.63
CA PRO A 7 -9.44 -8.88 11.64
C PRO A 7 -8.60 -7.99 12.56
N THR A 8 -7.95 -6.98 11.97
CA THR A 8 -6.98 -6.10 12.60
C THR A 8 -7.34 -4.65 12.28
N VAL A 9 -7.24 -3.80 13.28
CA VAL A 9 -7.33 -2.35 13.13
C VAL A 9 -5.92 -1.76 13.23
N ALA A 10 -5.62 -0.76 12.42
CA ALA A 10 -4.41 0.03 12.56
C ALA A 10 -4.70 1.52 12.35
N ARG A 11 -3.93 2.37 13.02
CA ARG A 11 -3.98 3.82 12.85
C ARG A 11 -2.57 4.35 12.70
N TRP A 12 -2.38 5.30 11.80
CA TRP A 12 -1.11 6.00 11.63
C TRP A 12 -1.31 7.49 11.65
N ARG A 13 -0.32 8.21 12.18
CA ARG A 13 -0.22 9.66 12.10
C ARG A 13 0.99 10.03 11.26
N PRO A 14 0.90 11.03 10.36
CA PRO A 14 2.09 11.60 9.76
C PRO A 14 2.98 12.24 10.84
N LEU A 15 4.30 12.24 10.64
CA LEU A 15 5.24 12.89 11.56
C LEU A 15 5.25 14.42 11.42
N GLU A 16 4.90 14.91 10.23
CA GLU A 16 4.75 16.33 9.93
C GLU A 16 3.30 16.67 9.58
N GLY A 17 2.87 17.89 9.92
CA GLY A 17 1.51 18.34 9.70
C GLY A 17 0.47 17.67 10.59
N GLU A 18 -0.79 17.84 10.22
CA GLU A 18 -1.93 17.22 10.89
C GLU A 18 -2.55 16.15 9.99
N GLY A 19 -2.95 15.04 10.60
CA GLY A 19 -3.57 13.95 9.86
C GLY A 19 -3.80 12.70 10.71
N LEU A 20 -4.57 11.78 10.17
CA LEU A 20 -4.82 10.48 10.76
C LEU A 20 -5.27 9.52 9.68
N GLU A 21 -4.74 8.31 9.73
CA GLU A 21 -5.31 7.17 9.04
C GLU A 21 -6.02 6.24 10.03
N HIS A 22 -7.15 5.69 9.61
CA HIS A 22 -7.82 4.58 10.25
C HIS A 22 -8.06 3.47 9.24
N LEU A 23 -7.45 2.29 9.48
CA LEU A 23 -7.56 1.10 8.63
C LEU A 23 -8.24 -0.03 9.39
N ASP A 24 -9.23 -0.64 8.76
CA ASP A 24 -9.73 -1.98 9.06
C ASP A 24 -9.23 -2.94 7.98
N ILE A 25 -8.61 -4.05 8.38
CA ILE A 25 -8.17 -5.10 7.45
C ILE A 25 -8.47 -6.49 8.00
N GLY A 26 -8.88 -7.41 7.14
CA GLY A 26 -9.03 -8.80 7.54
C GLY A 26 -9.43 -9.74 6.41
N PRO A 27 -9.49 -11.04 6.69
CA PRO A 27 -10.01 -12.02 5.75
C PRO A 27 -11.53 -11.82 5.54
N THR A 28 -11.97 -11.89 4.28
CA THR A 28 -13.39 -11.92 3.87
C THR A 28 -13.62 -13.16 3.02
N GLY A 29 -13.93 -14.29 3.65
CA GLY A 29 -14.01 -15.58 2.95
C GLY A 29 -12.64 -16.02 2.43
N ARG A 30 -12.44 -16.04 1.10
CA ARG A 30 -11.16 -16.39 0.45
C ARG A 30 -10.35 -15.17 -0.01
N SER A 31 -10.84 -13.97 0.24
CA SER A 31 -10.15 -12.71 -0.05
C SER A 31 -9.67 -12.04 1.23
N ILE A 32 -8.83 -11.02 1.07
CA ILE A 32 -8.46 -10.07 2.11
C ILE A 32 -9.07 -8.73 1.69
N ARG A 33 -9.68 -8.02 2.65
CA ARG A 33 -10.26 -6.70 2.41
C ARG A 33 -9.65 -5.72 3.38
N ALA A 34 -9.18 -4.60 2.84
CA ALA A 34 -8.72 -3.44 3.56
C ALA A 34 -9.65 -2.26 3.25
N GLU A 35 -10.12 -1.56 4.29
CA GLU A 35 -10.85 -0.31 4.18
C GLU A 35 -10.20 0.74 5.07
N SER A 36 -10.02 1.94 4.53
CA SER A 36 -9.35 3.00 5.27
C SER A 36 -9.96 4.36 5.01
N VAL A 37 -9.81 5.24 5.99
CA VAL A 37 -10.01 6.68 5.87
C VAL A 37 -8.73 7.39 6.25
N VAL A 38 -8.29 8.31 5.38
CA VAL A 38 -7.10 9.14 5.58
C VAL A 38 -7.50 10.60 5.55
N ILE A 39 -7.13 11.34 6.59
CA ILE A 39 -7.22 12.80 6.65
C ILE A 39 -5.78 13.31 6.71
N GLY A 40 -5.45 14.30 5.88
CA GLY A 40 -4.11 14.88 5.88
C GLY A 40 -3.97 16.05 4.92
N GLU A 41 -2.74 16.40 4.61
CA GLU A 41 -2.40 17.43 3.64
C GLU A 41 -1.15 17.06 2.84
N ARG A 42 -1.02 17.61 1.63
CA ARG A 42 0.20 17.48 0.82
C ARG A 42 0.42 18.73 -0.02
N GLY A 43 1.62 19.28 0.03
CA GLY A 43 1.95 20.53 -0.69
C GLY A 43 1.05 21.72 -0.28
N GLY A 44 0.61 21.75 0.98
CA GLY A 44 -0.31 22.78 1.50
C GLY A 44 -1.79 22.59 1.14
N ASN A 45 -2.15 21.51 0.45
CA ASN A 45 -3.54 21.21 0.10
C ASN A 45 -4.10 20.11 1.03
N PRO A 46 -5.16 20.37 1.80
CA PRO A 46 -5.79 19.36 2.64
C PRO A 46 -6.58 18.35 1.80
N TYR A 47 -6.61 17.10 2.23
CA TYR A 47 -7.42 16.04 1.65
C TYR A 47 -8.15 15.23 2.73
N GLY A 48 -9.32 14.73 2.38
CA GLY A 48 -9.98 13.62 3.04
C GLY A 48 -10.18 12.52 2.01
N VAL A 49 -9.77 11.30 2.34
CA VAL A 49 -9.76 10.15 1.43
C VAL A 49 -10.41 8.96 2.11
N ARG A 50 -11.26 8.23 1.40
CA ARG A 50 -11.63 6.85 1.71
C ARG A 50 -11.06 5.96 0.62
N TYR A 51 -10.48 4.83 0.99
CA TYR A 51 -10.09 3.82 0.01
C TYR A 51 -10.45 2.41 0.46
N SER A 52 -10.57 1.50 -0.50
CA SER A 52 -10.67 0.06 -0.25
C SER A 52 -9.78 -0.71 -1.22
N ILE A 53 -9.12 -1.75 -0.70
CA ILE A 53 -8.29 -2.68 -1.49
C ILE A 53 -8.77 -4.10 -1.18
N ASN A 54 -9.08 -4.87 -2.22
CA ASN A 54 -9.39 -6.29 -2.11
C ASN A 54 -8.26 -7.09 -2.75
N CYS A 55 -7.77 -8.10 -2.03
CA CYS A 55 -6.75 -9.02 -2.51
C CYS A 55 -7.25 -10.47 -2.50
N ASN A 56 -6.64 -11.35 -3.30
CA ASN A 56 -6.77 -12.79 -3.10
C ASN A 56 -6.00 -13.24 -1.83
N SER A 57 -6.12 -14.51 -1.46
CA SER A 57 -5.41 -15.09 -0.30
C SER A 57 -3.88 -15.07 -0.43
N ALA A 58 -3.35 -14.86 -1.64
CA ALA A 58 -1.92 -14.71 -1.92
C ALA A 58 -1.50 -13.22 -2.01
N TRP A 59 -2.33 -12.30 -1.52
CA TRP A 59 -2.07 -10.84 -1.47
C TRP A 59 -1.94 -10.15 -2.83
N HIS A 60 -2.35 -10.77 -3.93
CA HIS A 60 -2.47 -10.06 -5.22
C HIS A 60 -3.72 -9.18 -5.21
N VAL A 61 -3.58 -7.92 -5.59
CA VAL A 61 -4.70 -6.97 -5.63
C VAL A 61 -5.64 -7.34 -6.77
N LEU A 62 -6.94 -7.36 -6.49
CA LEU A 62 -8.00 -7.67 -7.45
C LEU A 62 -8.92 -6.48 -7.72
N HIS A 63 -9.10 -5.61 -6.72
CA HIS A 63 -9.94 -4.41 -6.84
C HIS A 63 -9.41 -3.31 -5.93
N PHE A 64 -9.49 -2.08 -6.44
CA PHE A 64 -9.08 -0.87 -5.77
C PHE A 64 -10.07 0.25 -6.03
N LEU A 65 -10.44 0.94 -4.97
CA LEU A 65 -11.25 2.15 -5.01
C LEU A 65 -10.60 3.20 -4.11
N ILE A 66 -10.50 4.43 -4.59
CA ILE A 66 -10.14 5.61 -3.79
C ILE A 66 -11.09 6.75 -4.14
N GLU A 67 -11.64 7.40 -3.11
CA GLU A 67 -12.59 8.49 -3.20
C GLU A 67 -12.15 9.63 -2.29
N THR A 68 -12.08 10.85 -2.82
CA THR A 68 -11.77 12.05 -2.03
C THR A 68 -13.05 12.78 -1.64
N THR A 69 -13.00 13.52 -0.54
CA THR A 69 -14.09 14.43 -0.12
C THR A 69 -14.33 15.57 -1.11
N SER A 70 -13.35 15.87 -1.97
CA SER A 70 -13.47 16.83 -3.07
C SER A 70 -14.12 16.25 -4.34
N GLY A 71 -14.45 14.95 -4.34
CA GLY A 71 -15.18 14.29 -5.43
C GLY A 71 -14.30 13.57 -6.46
N HIS A 72 -12.98 13.47 -6.26
CA HIS A 72 -12.15 12.61 -7.11
C HIS A 72 -12.45 11.15 -6.79
N ARG A 73 -12.54 10.33 -7.84
CA ARG A 73 -12.80 8.89 -7.72
C ARG A 73 -11.99 8.13 -8.74
N LEU A 74 -11.28 7.11 -8.29
CA LEU A 74 -10.56 6.16 -9.13
C LEU A 74 -10.93 4.75 -8.67
N GLU A 75 -11.41 3.93 -9.59
CA GLU A 75 -11.80 2.55 -9.34
C GLU A 75 -11.29 1.63 -10.44
N LEU A 76 -10.49 0.64 -10.06
CA LEU A 76 -9.79 -0.26 -10.96
C LEU A 76 -9.96 -1.71 -10.51
N VAL A 77 -9.93 -2.62 -11.49
CA VAL A 77 -9.92 -4.07 -11.26
C VAL A 77 -8.69 -4.70 -11.89
N SER A 78 -8.19 -5.78 -11.29
CA SER A 78 -7.06 -6.54 -11.81
C SER A 78 -7.38 -8.02 -11.90
N ASP A 79 -6.71 -8.71 -12.83
CA ASP A 79 -6.69 -10.17 -12.89
C ASP A 79 -5.84 -10.80 -11.77
N GLY A 80 -5.09 -9.99 -11.02
CA GLY A 80 -4.16 -10.43 -9.99
C GLY A 80 -2.78 -10.81 -10.55
N ASP A 81 -2.62 -10.85 -11.87
CA ASP A 81 -1.37 -11.19 -12.58
C ASP A 81 -0.75 -9.96 -13.26
N GLY A 82 -1.15 -8.76 -12.83
CA GLY A 82 -0.58 -7.50 -13.23
C GLY A 82 -1.25 -6.84 -14.44
N ARG A 83 -2.44 -7.28 -14.87
CA ARG A 83 -3.26 -6.52 -15.82
C ARG A 83 -4.34 -5.76 -15.08
N TRP A 84 -4.55 -4.51 -15.47
CA TRP A 84 -5.52 -3.61 -14.87
C TRP A 84 -6.51 -3.11 -15.90
N ASN A 85 -7.79 -3.06 -15.49
CA ASN A 85 -8.86 -2.50 -16.30
C ASN A 85 -9.64 -1.46 -15.50
N THR A 86 -10.28 -0.53 -16.21
CA THR A 86 -11.36 0.29 -15.65
C THR A 86 -12.57 -0.59 -15.32
N MET A 87 -13.51 -0.05 -14.54
CA MET A 87 -14.79 -0.74 -14.30
C MET A 87 -15.65 -0.92 -15.56
N ALA A 88 -15.38 -0.16 -16.63
CA ALA A 88 -16.03 -0.35 -17.93
C ALA A 88 -15.40 -1.49 -18.76
N GLY A 89 -14.27 -2.04 -18.31
CA GLY A 89 -13.54 -3.11 -18.99
C GLY A 89 -12.43 -2.64 -19.92
N ASP A 90 -12.11 -1.34 -19.93
CA ASP A 90 -11.01 -0.81 -20.74
C ASP A 90 -9.67 -1.19 -20.11
N ALA A 91 -8.78 -1.80 -20.89
CA ALA A 91 -7.44 -2.16 -20.44
C ALA A 91 -6.54 -0.93 -20.25
N LEU A 92 -5.65 -1.01 -19.25
CA LEU A 92 -4.68 0.03 -18.88
C LEU A 92 -3.25 -0.52 -19.04
N PRO A 93 -2.76 -0.70 -20.28
CA PRO A 93 -1.47 -1.33 -20.56
C PRO A 93 -0.27 -0.57 -19.96
N GLU A 94 -0.42 0.70 -19.65
CA GLU A 94 0.59 1.47 -18.91
C GLU A 94 0.90 0.90 -17.52
N PHE A 95 0.01 0.07 -16.96
CA PHE A 95 0.19 -0.62 -15.68
C PHE A 95 0.48 -2.12 -15.79
N ASP A 96 0.69 -2.65 -17.01
CA ASP A 96 1.03 -4.06 -17.21
C ASP A 96 2.25 -4.50 -16.39
N GLY A 97 2.08 -5.51 -15.54
CA GLY A 97 3.08 -6.05 -14.63
C GLY A 97 3.04 -5.45 -13.22
N CYS A 98 2.26 -4.39 -12.98
CA CYS A 98 2.04 -3.86 -11.63
C CYS A 98 1.11 -4.79 -10.87
N ILE A 99 1.60 -5.50 -9.85
CA ILE A 99 0.76 -6.40 -9.04
C ILE A 99 0.20 -5.68 -7.80
N ASP A 100 0.99 -4.79 -7.23
CA ASP A 100 0.66 -4.08 -6.00
C ASP A 100 0.35 -2.60 -6.28
N ILE A 101 -0.42 -2.01 -5.37
CA ILE A 101 -0.73 -0.57 -5.35
C ILE A 101 0.13 0.10 -4.31
N ASP A 102 0.59 1.31 -4.59
CA ASP A 102 1.19 2.19 -3.61
C ASP A 102 0.43 3.51 -3.50
N LEU A 103 0.02 3.87 -2.28
CA LEU A 103 -0.73 5.09 -1.98
C LEU A 103 0.14 6.02 -1.16
N ALA A 104 0.40 7.21 -1.68
CA ALA A 104 1.39 8.10 -1.08
C ALA A 104 1.05 8.61 0.33
N GLY A 105 -0.23 8.53 0.74
CA GLY A 105 -0.72 9.02 2.03
C GLY A 105 -0.80 7.96 3.13
N THR A 106 -0.29 6.74 2.90
CA THR A 106 -0.38 5.66 3.89
C THR A 106 0.85 4.74 3.86
N PRO A 107 1.33 4.26 5.02
CA PRO A 107 2.33 3.19 5.09
C PRO A 107 1.72 1.79 4.89
N PHE A 108 0.39 1.67 4.83
CA PHE A 108 -0.28 0.38 4.69
C PHE A 108 0.13 -0.35 3.41
N THR A 109 0.23 0.35 2.28
CA THR A 109 0.47 -0.27 0.97
C THR A 109 1.80 -1.01 0.87
N ASN A 110 2.80 -0.67 1.70
CA ASN A 110 4.05 -1.45 1.78
C ASN A 110 3.81 -2.89 2.26
N THR A 111 2.72 -3.15 2.99
CA THR A 111 2.33 -4.50 3.45
C THR A 111 2.05 -5.43 2.28
N LEU A 112 1.49 -4.92 1.17
CA LEU A 112 1.07 -5.73 0.02
C LEU A 112 2.25 -6.52 -0.58
N PRO A 113 3.35 -5.88 -1.05
CA PRO A 113 4.49 -6.62 -1.57
C PRO A 113 5.22 -7.42 -0.48
N ILE A 114 5.30 -6.92 0.76
CA ILE A 114 5.96 -7.62 1.88
C ILE A 114 5.30 -8.99 2.13
N ARG A 115 3.96 -9.02 2.17
CA ARG A 115 3.19 -10.24 2.39
C ARG A 115 3.17 -11.14 1.16
N ARG A 116 3.01 -10.56 -0.04
CA ARG A 116 2.90 -11.30 -1.30
C ARG A 116 4.20 -12.03 -1.66
N LEU A 117 5.33 -11.36 -1.50
CA LEU A 117 6.63 -11.90 -1.91
C LEU A 117 7.23 -12.86 -0.88
N GLY A 118 6.90 -12.70 0.41
CA GLY A 118 7.43 -13.55 1.48
C GLY A 118 8.96 -13.56 1.54
N LEU A 119 9.60 -12.42 1.23
CA LEU A 119 11.05 -12.32 1.11
C LEU A 119 11.76 -12.73 2.41
N THR A 120 12.88 -13.42 2.24
CA THR A 120 13.88 -13.72 3.28
C THR A 120 15.17 -12.94 3.01
N PRO A 121 16.10 -12.82 3.97
CA PRO A 121 17.38 -12.14 3.74
C PRO A 121 18.16 -12.70 2.53
N GLU A 122 18.02 -13.99 2.25
CA GLU A 122 18.67 -14.68 1.12
C GLU A 122 18.03 -14.35 -0.23
N SER A 123 16.82 -13.77 -0.25
CA SER A 123 16.12 -13.38 -1.48
C SER A 123 16.80 -12.19 -2.19
N GLY A 124 17.66 -11.45 -1.49
CA GLY A 124 18.31 -10.26 -2.02
C GLY A 124 17.34 -9.09 -2.24
N THR A 125 17.70 -8.20 -3.16
CA THR A 125 16.87 -7.05 -3.55
C THR A 125 15.98 -7.40 -4.73
N VAL A 126 14.66 -7.22 -4.56
CA VAL A 126 13.66 -7.40 -5.62
C VAL A 126 13.21 -6.04 -6.11
N GLN A 127 13.13 -5.87 -7.42
CA GLN A 127 12.55 -4.69 -8.07
C GLN A 127 11.09 -4.96 -8.43
N LEU A 128 10.23 -3.97 -8.19
CA LEU A 128 8.79 -4.00 -8.44
C LEU A 128 8.39 -2.82 -9.31
N ASP A 129 7.43 -3.04 -10.19
CA ASP A 129 6.62 -1.97 -10.77
C ASP A 129 5.32 -1.88 -9.94
N MET A 130 5.00 -0.68 -9.48
CA MET A 130 3.85 -0.39 -8.63
C MET A 130 2.86 0.49 -9.37
N LEU A 131 1.56 0.26 -9.15
CA LEU A 131 0.53 1.23 -9.50
C LEU A 131 0.48 2.28 -8.38
N TYR A 132 1.20 3.39 -8.58
CA TYR A 132 1.33 4.44 -7.58
C TYR A 132 0.26 5.52 -7.75
N VAL A 133 -0.39 5.92 -6.66
CA VAL A 133 -1.35 7.02 -6.61
C VAL A 133 -0.84 8.12 -5.70
N PRO A 134 -0.37 9.25 -6.26
CA PRO A 134 -0.02 10.42 -5.48
C PRO A 134 -1.28 11.15 -4.98
N PHE A 135 -1.22 11.68 -3.75
CA PHE A 135 -2.35 12.36 -3.10
C PHE A 135 -2.44 13.87 -3.44
N ASP A 136 -1.64 14.36 -4.39
CA ASP A 136 -1.76 15.71 -4.94
C ASP A 136 -2.66 15.78 -6.17
N SER A 137 -2.62 14.76 -7.02
CA SER A 137 -3.32 14.71 -8.30
C SER A 137 -4.32 13.55 -8.40
N PHE A 138 -4.16 12.51 -7.57
CA PHE A 138 -4.96 11.28 -7.60
C PHE A 138 -4.98 10.61 -8.98
N ARG A 139 -3.94 10.82 -9.78
CA ARG A 139 -3.76 10.21 -11.10
C ARG A 139 -2.72 9.10 -10.99
N PRO A 140 -3.07 7.84 -11.30
CA PRO A 140 -2.16 6.72 -11.15
C PRO A 140 -1.02 6.81 -12.17
N LEU A 141 0.17 6.39 -11.75
CA LEU A 141 1.36 6.27 -12.60
C LEU A 141 2.15 5.03 -12.19
N ARG A 142 2.96 4.50 -13.12
CA ARG A 142 3.88 3.40 -12.81
C ARG A 142 5.07 3.94 -12.04
N ASP A 143 5.34 3.36 -10.87
CA ASP A 143 6.50 3.69 -10.05
C ASP A 143 7.39 2.46 -9.85
N GLN A 144 8.71 2.64 -9.95
CA GLN A 144 9.66 1.55 -9.72
C GLN A 144 10.18 1.61 -8.29
N GLN A 145 10.10 0.47 -7.61
CA GLN A 145 10.46 0.35 -6.20
C GLN A 145 11.37 -0.85 -5.97
N ARG A 146 12.18 -0.81 -4.93
CA ARG A 146 13.02 -1.93 -4.52
C ARG A 146 12.72 -2.32 -3.08
N TYR A 147 12.61 -3.62 -2.83
CA TYR A 147 12.43 -4.18 -1.50
C TYR A 147 13.51 -5.21 -1.19
N THR A 148 14.05 -5.14 0.03
CA THR A 148 14.98 -6.12 0.57
C THR A 148 14.54 -6.54 1.96
N CYS A 149 14.45 -7.84 2.21
CA CYS A 149 14.24 -8.34 3.57
C CYS A 149 15.53 -8.18 4.38
N ILE A 150 15.48 -7.46 5.49
CA ILE A 150 16.61 -7.31 6.42
C ILE A 150 16.52 -8.33 7.54
N GLU A 151 15.30 -8.49 8.07
CA GLU A 151 15.00 -9.44 9.13
C GLU A 151 13.62 -10.04 8.83
N GLU A 152 13.59 -11.34 8.55
CA GLU A 152 12.39 -12.02 8.05
C GLU A 152 11.19 -11.83 8.99
N GLY A 153 10.09 -11.31 8.44
CA GLY A 153 8.86 -11.07 9.19
C GLY A 153 8.93 -9.91 10.18
N ARG A 154 10.01 -9.12 10.19
CA ARG A 154 10.21 -8.03 11.17
C ARG A 154 10.66 -6.73 10.55
N ARG A 155 11.51 -6.75 9.51
CA ARG A 155 12.09 -5.53 8.94
C ARG A 155 12.46 -5.67 7.48
N TYR A 156 12.02 -4.70 6.69
CA TYR A 156 12.23 -4.64 5.26
C TYR A 156 12.79 -3.27 4.88
N ARG A 157 13.73 -3.22 3.94
CA ARG A 157 14.19 -1.96 3.36
C ARG A 157 13.39 -1.68 2.10
N TYR A 158 12.83 -0.48 2.04
CA TYR A 158 12.27 0.12 0.84
C TYR A 158 13.28 1.12 0.25
N GLU A 159 13.41 1.12 -1.07
CA GLU A 159 14.17 2.13 -1.81
C GLU A 159 13.36 2.58 -3.03
N ALA A 160 13.29 3.89 -3.25
CA ALA A 160 12.84 4.45 -4.53
C ALA A 160 13.82 4.03 -5.64
N ALA A 161 13.34 3.80 -6.87
CA ALA A 161 14.22 3.31 -7.95
C ALA A 161 15.37 4.26 -8.29
N ASP A 162 15.15 5.57 -8.16
CA ASP A 162 16.17 6.61 -8.35
C ASP A 162 17.10 6.78 -7.13
N ARG A 163 16.86 6.03 -6.05
CA ARG A 163 17.60 6.04 -4.78
C ARG A 163 17.59 7.39 -4.07
N THR A 164 16.67 8.28 -4.41
CA THR A 164 16.53 9.57 -3.70
C THR A 164 15.98 9.39 -2.29
N PHE A 165 15.30 8.26 -2.05
CA PHE A 165 14.71 7.93 -0.77
C PHE A 165 14.92 6.45 -0.41
N THR A 166 15.13 6.20 0.88
CA THR A 166 15.31 4.86 1.45
C THR A 166 14.77 4.85 2.87
N ALA A 167 14.05 3.80 3.23
CA ALA A 167 13.54 3.61 4.59
C ALA A 167 13.63 2.14 5.01
N GLU A 168 13.94 1.91 6.28
CA GLU A 168 13.74 0.59 6.91
C GLU A 168 12.38 0.58 7.60
N LEU A 169 11.56 -0.38 7.21
CA LEU A 169 10.17 -0.54 7.60
C LEU A 169 10.07 -1.70 8.60
N PRO A 170 10.08 -1.42 9.91
CA PRO A 170 9.69 -2.41 10.91
C PRO A 170 8.20 -2.76 10.75
N VAL A 171 7.88 -4.04 10.77
CA VAL A 171 6.51 -4.56 10.61
C VAL A 171 6.09 -5.40 11.81
N ASP A 172 4.78 -5.50 12.05
CA ASP A 172 4.22 -6.40 13.05
C ASP A 172 4.06 -7.84 12.53
N GLU A 173 3.48 -8.72 13.36
CA GLU A 173 3.24 -10.12 13.02
C GLU A 173 2.28 -10.31 11.82
N ASP A 174 1.45 -9.30 11.53
CA ASP A 174 0.53 -9.25 10.40
C ASP A 174 1.16 -8.61 9.14
N GLY A 175 2.43 -8.20 9.21
CA GLY A 175 3.16 -7.55 8.12
C GLY A 175 2.86 -6.06 7.97
N LEU A 176 2.10 -5.47 8.89
CA LEU A 176 1.73 -4.06 8.85
C LEU A 176 2.88 -3.20 9.39
N VAL A 177 3.21 -2.14 8.66
CA VAL A 177 4.26 -1.19 9.05
C VAL A 177 3.94 -0.58 10.43
N THR A 178 4.90 -0.62 11.35
CA THR A 178 4.78 -0.12 12.72
C THR A 178 5.40 1.27 12.89
N ASP A 179 6.48 1.52 12.15
CA ASP A 179 7.11 2.82 12.04
C ASP A 179 7.57 2.97 10.59
N TYR A 180 7.31 4.13 10.01
CA TYR A 180 7.87 4.51 8.72
C TYR A 180 8.75 5.71 9.01
N PRO A 181 10.07 5.50 9.22
CA PRO A 181 10.97 6.57 9.62
C PRO A 181 10.80 7.79 8.71
N THR A 182 10.70 8.98 9.34
CA THR A 182 10.50 10.29 8.70
C THR A 182 9.11 10.59 8.13
N LEU A 183 8.22 9.61 7.97
CA LEU A 183 6.91 9.84 7.34
C LEU A 183 5.73 9.56 8.26
N PHE A 184 5.65 8.39 8.88
CA PHE A 184 4.48 7.94 9.63
C PHE A 184 4.83 7.19 10.89
N ARG A 185 4.00 7.35 11.93
CA ARG A 185 4.08 6.56 13.17
C ARG A 185 2.76 5.83 13.40
N ARG A 186 2.83 4.54 13.72
CA ARG A 186 1.64 3.78 14.14
C ARG A 186 1.21 4.18 15.55
N LEU A 187 -0.09 4.34 15.74
CA LEU A 187 -0.71 4.66 17.02
C LEU A 187 -1.20 3.39 17.72
N PRO A 188 -1.24 3.37 19.06
CA PRO A 188 -1.97 2.34 19.78
C PRO A 188 -3.47 2.41 19.43
N VAL A 189 -4.09 1.25 19.31
CA VAL A 189 -5.53 1.06 19.06
C VAL A 189 -6.13 0.14 20.10
#